data_AF-A0A6I9XBM4-F1
#
_entry.id   AF-A0A6I9XBM4-F1
#
_cell.length_a   1.000
_cell.length_b   1.000
_cell.length_c   1.000
_cell.angle_alpha   90.00
_cell.angle_beta   90.00
_cell.angle_gamma   90.00
#
_symmetry.space_group_name_H-M   'P 1'
#
loop_
_entity.id
_entity.type
_entity.pdbx_description
1 polymer ?
#
loop_
_entity_poly.entity_id
_entity_poly.type
_entity_poly.pdbx_seq_one_letter_code
_entity_poly.pdbx_strand_id
1 'polypeptide(L)'
;MQLAELSQQMQQAEEALVAKQEHIDKLKDDAEQHKTVMETVPVLKAQADIYKTDFLAERQAREKLHEQREFLQEQVAQLQRENEKLKAEFEGRALMEEMRNRHSEMRPSPQPNFLMGTTPFHPQSVTGRRQNVLEEQPIHYCPKCQYKAPDMDTLQIHVMDCIQ
;
A
#
# COMPACT_ATOMS: atom_id res chain seq x y z
N MET A 1 53.68 -42.44 -67.83
CA MET A 1 53.77 -41.46 -66.73
C MET A 1 52.51 -40.59 -66.63
N GLN A 2 52.11 -39.85 -67.66
CA GLN A 2 50.94 -38.93 -67.61
C GLN A 2 49.62 -39.57 -67.12
N LEU A 3 49.28 -40.79 -67.53
CA LEU A 3 48.06 -41.47 -67.08
C LEU A 3 48.05 -41.75 -65.56
N ALA A 4 49.20 -42.07 -64.98
CA ALA A 4 49.31 -42.34 -63.55
C ALA A 4 49.20 -41.04 -62.72
N GLU A 5 49.81 -39.96 -63.21
CA GLU A 5 49.67 -38.62 -62.60
C GLU A 5 48.22 -38.14 -62.65
N LEU A 6 47.53 -38.33 -63.78
CA LEU A 6 46.13 -37.95 -63.92
C LEU A 6 45.21 -38.77 -62.99
N SER A 7 45.47 -40.08 -62.87
CA SER A 7 44.75 -40.94 -61.93
C SER A 7 44.96 -40.52 -60.48
N GLN A 8 46.19 -40.14 -60.11
CA GLN A 8 46.50 -39.67 -58.75
C GLN A 8 45.80 -38.33 -58.45
N GLN A 9 45.81 -37.39 -59.39
CA GLN A 9 45.12 -36.11 -59.24
C GLN A 9 43.61 -36.30 -59.10
N MET A 10 43.02 -37.22 -59.87
CA MET A 10 41.60 -37.53 -59.79
C MET A 10 41.24 -38.08 -58.39
N GLN A 11 42.02 -39.03 -57.88
CA GLN A 11 41.79 -39.59 -56.54
C GLN A 11 41.90 -38.53 -55.44
N GLN A 12 42.92 -37.66 -55.50
CA GLN A 12 43.07 -36.55 -54.56
C GLN A 12 41.90 -35.57 -54.64
N ALA A 13 41.39 -35.31 -55.84
CA ALA A 13 40.22 -34.45 -56.03
C ALA A 13 38.94 -35.09 -55.45
N GLU A 14 38.75 -36.41 -55.62
CA GLU A 14 37.63 -37.14 -55.00
C GLU A 14 37.69 -37.09 -53.47
N GLU A 15 38.86 -37.37 -52.87
CA GLU A 15 39.06 -37.26 -51.42
C GLU A 15 38.81 -35.84 -50.91
N ALA A 16 39.29 -34.82 -51.63
CA ALA A 16 39.05 -33.42 -51.29
C ALA A 16 37.57 -33.04 -51.41
N LEU A 17 36.83 -33.61 -52.37
CA LEU A 17 35.38 -33.40 -52.51
C LEU A 17 34.62 -34.03 -51.34
N VAL A 18 34.98 -35.24 -50.92
CA VAL A 18 34.38 -35.90 -49.75
C VAL A 18 34.62 -35.05 -48.49
N ALA A 19 35.85 -34.62 -48.23
CA ALA A 19 36.17 -33.78 -47.08
C ALA A 19 35.41 -32.43 -47.09
N LYS A 20 35.23 -31.83 -48.27
CA LYS A 20 34.41 -30.61 -48.42
C LYS A 20 32.93 -30.90 -48.15
N GLN A 21 32.41 -32.04 -48.60
CA GLN A 21 31.03 -32.42 -48.37
C GLN A 21 30.74 -32.63 -46.88
N GLU A 22 31.62 -33.34 -46.17
CA GLU A 22 31.52 -33.49 -44.70
C GLU A 22 31.53 -32.15 -43.97
N HIS A 23 32.37 -31.21 -44.42
CA HIS A 23 32.40 -29.87 -43.85
C HIS A 23 31.11 -29.08 -44.14
N ILE A 24 30.56 -29.19 -45.35
CA ILE A 24 29.28 -28.58 -45.71
C ILE A 24 28.15 -29.14 -44.85
N ASP A 25 28.12 -30.44 -44.63
CA ASP A 25 27.07 -31.08 -43.83
C ASP A 25 27.15 -30.62 -42.37
N LYS A 26 28.36 -30.54 -41.80
CA LYS A 26 28.56 -29.95 -40.47
C LYS A 26 28.09 -28.49 -40.38
N LEU A 27 28.42 -27.67 -41.37
CA LEU A 27 27.98 -26.26 -41.39
C LEU A 27 26.46 -26.14 -41.53
N LYS A 28 25.79 -27.06 -42.22
CA LYS A 28 24.32 -27.09 -42.30
C LYS A 28 23.70 -27.45 -40.96
N ASP A 29 24.27 -28.43 -40.26
CA ASP A 29 23.81 -28.81 -38.92
C ASP A 29 23.96 -27.63 -37.93
N ASP A 30 25.11 -26.97 -37.94
CA ASP A 30 25.37 -25.78 -37.12
C ASP A 30 24.40 -24.62 -37.49
N ALA A 31 24.11 -24.44 -38.78
CA ALA A 31 23.17 -23.43 -39.24
C ALA A 31 21.73 -23.69 -38.78
N GLU A 32 21.27 -24.94 -38.76
CA GLU A 32 19.94 -25.27 -38.26
C GLU A 32 19.87 -25.08 -36.73
N GLN A 33 20.93 -25.43 -35.99
CA GLN A 33 21.02 -25.13 -34.56
C GLN A 33 20.94 -23.62 -34.30
N HIS A 34 21.72 -22.81 -35.04
CA HIS A 34 21.67 -21.36 -34.91
C HIS A 34 20.30 -20.78 -35.24
N LYS A 35 19.61 -21.32 -36.25
CA LYS A 35 18.26 -20.90 -36.62
C LYS A 35 17.27 -21.09 -35.47
N THR A 36 17.30 -22.23 -34.79
CA THR A 36 16.43 -22.46 -33.62
C THR A 36 16.68 -21.47 -32.49
N VAL A 37 17.95 -21.07 -32.27
CA VAL A 37 18.29 -20.02 -31.29
C VAL A 37 17.82 -18.65 -31.77
N MET A 38 17.97 -18.34 -33.06
CA MET A 38 17.50 -17.06 -33.61
C MET A 38 15.98 -16.90 -33.52
N GLU A 39 15.21 -17.99 -33.60
CA GLU A 39 13.76 -17.99 -33.41
C GLU A 39 13.33 -17.55 -31.99
N THR A 40 14.23 -17.58 -31.00
CA THR A 40 13.92 -17.07 -29.65
C THR A 40 14.04 -15.54 -29.55
N VAL A 41 14.76 -14.89 -30.46
CA VAL A 41 15.00 -13.44 -30.40
C VAL A 41 13.71 -12.62 -30.50
N PRO A 42 12.78 -12.90 -31.45
CA PRO A 42 11.49 -12.21 -31.51
C PRO A 42 10.65 -12.38 -30.23
N VAL A 43 10.69 -13.58 -29.62
CA VAL A 43 9.96 -13.87 -28.38
C VAL A 43 10.50 -13.03 -27.22
N LEU A 44 11.82 -13.01 -27.03
CA LEU A 44 12.47 -12.22 -25.98
C LEU A 44 12.23 -10.71 -26.18
N LYS A 45 12.23 -10.25 -27.43
CA LYS A 45 11.92 -8.86 -27.75
C LYS A 45 10.47 -8.51 -27.39
N ALA A 46 9.51 -9.35 -27.79
CA ALA A 46 8.11 -9.16 -27.42
C ALA A 46 7.92 -9.17 -25.90
N GLN A 47 8.62 -10.05 -25.18
CA GLN A 47 8.59 -10.10 -23.73
C GLN A 47 9.10 -8.80 -23.09
N ALA A 48 10.21 -8.25 -23.59
CA ALA A 48 10.72 -6.96 -23.11
C ALA A 48 9.74 -5.80 -23.38
N ASP A 49 9.08 -5.80 -24.54
CA ASP A 49 8.08 -4.79 -24.89
C ASP A 49 6.83 -4.88 -24.01
N ILE A 50 6.37 -6.09 -23.68
CA ILE A 50 5.26 -6.33 -22.74
C ILE A 50 5.63 -5.81 -21.35
N TYR A 51 6.78 -6.20 -20.80
CA TYR A 51 7.21 -5.73 -19.48
C TYR A 51 7.39 -4.23 -19.41
N LYS A 52 7.90 -3.61 -20.47
CA LYS A 52 7.98 -2.15 -20.56
C LYS A 52 6.60 -1.51 -20.51
N THR A 53 5.64 -2.07 -21.23
CA THR A 53 4.26 -1.57 -21.28
C THR A 53 3.58 -1.70 -19.92
N ASP A 54 3.71 -2.87 -19.29
CA ASP A 54 3.16 -3.14 -17.96
C ASP A 54 3.77 -2.23 -16.91
N PHE A 55 5.10 -2.05 -16.94
CA PHE A 55 5.80 -1.13 -16.04
C PHE A 55 5.30 0.32 -16.18
N LEU A 56 5.10 0.80 -17.41
CA LEU A 56 4.59 2.14 -17.64
C LEU A 56 3.14 2.30 -17.18
N ALA A 57 2.29 1.30 -17.40
CA ALA A 57 0.92 1.29 -16.94
C ALA A 57 0.84 1.31 -15.41
N GLU A 58 1.62 0.45 -14.73
CA GLU A 58 1.70 0.40 -13.28
C GLU A 58 2.22 1.71 -12.69
N ARG A 59 3.27 2.28 -13.30
CA ARG A 59 3.80 3.59 -12.91
C ARG A 59 2.73 4.67 -13.01
N GLN A 60 2.02 4.74 -14.13
CA GLN A 60 0.97 5.73 -14.32
C GLN A 60 -0.17 5.56 -13.29
N ALA A 61 -0.56 4.32 -13.00
CA ALA A 61 -1.57 4.03 -11.97
C ALA A 61 -1.08 4.49 -10.59
N ARG A 62 0.19 4.22 -10.26
CA ARG A 62 0.80 4.62 -8.99
C ARG A 62 0.92 6.12 -8.83
N GLU A 63 1.29 6.84 -9.89
CA GLU A 63 1.34 8.31 -9.89
C GLU A 63 -0.05 8.91 -9.63
N LYS A 64 -1.10 8.39 -10.28
CA LYS A 64 -2.49 8.82 -10.04
C LYS A 64 -2.96 8.55 -8.60
N LEU A 65 -2.63 7.37 -8.05
CA LEU A 65 -2.95 7.04 -6.67
C LEU A 65 -2.22 7.94 -5.69
N HIS A 66 -0.97 8.28 -5.98
CA HIS A 66 -0.18 9.20 -5.16
C HIS A 66 -0.81 10.60 -5.13
N GLU A 67 -1.18 11.12 -6.30
CA GLU A 67 -1.85 12.41 -6.44
C GLU A 67 -3.17 12.45 -5.65
N GLN A 68 -4.01 11.41 -5.77
CA GLN A 68 -5.24 11.29 -4.99
C GLN A 68 -4.99 11.21 -3.49
N ARG A 69 -3.95 10.48 -3.07
CA ARG A 69 -3.57 10.37 -1.65
C ARG A 69 -3.16 11.72 -1.09
N GLU A 70 -2.31 12.47 -1.80
CA GLU A 70 -1.87 13.81 -1.37
C GLU A 70 -3.06 14.76 -1.26
N PHE A 71 -3.94 14.78 -2.27
CA PHE A 71 -5.16 15.58 -2.24
C PHE A 71 -6.09 15.24 -1.05
N LEU A 72 -6.28 13.95 -0.75
CA LEU A 72 -7.09 13.53 0.39
C LEU A 72 -6.41 13.87 1.73
N GLN A 73 -5.08 13.73 1.82
CA GLN A 73 -4.32 14.10 3.01
C GLN A 73 -4.44 15.60 3.31
N GLU A 74 -4.37 16.45 2.28
CA GLU A 74 -4.58 17.89 2.43
C GLU A 74 -6.00 18.23 2.91
N GLN A 75 -7.02 17.59 2.34
CA GLN A 75 -8.41 17.77 2.77
C GLN A 75 -8.63 17.34 4.22
N VAL A 76 -8.07 16.21 4.64
CA VAL A 76 -8.14 15.76 6.03
C VAL A 76 -7.48 16.77 6.96
N ALA A 77 -6.28 17.25 6.62
CA ALA A 77 -5.58 18.25 7.40
C ALA A 77 -6.37 19.58 7.50
N GLN A 78 -7.03 19.99 6.42
CA GLN A 78 -7.91 21.16 6.41
C GLN A 78 -9.12 20.97 7.33
N LEU A 79 -9.84 19.86 7.19
CA LEU A 79 -11.01 19.56 8.01
C LEU A 79 -10.67 19.39 9.49
N GLN A 80 -9.49 18.84 9.82
CA GLN A 80 -9.00 18.76 11.19
C GLN A 80 -8.78 20.16 11.78
N ARG A 81 -8.10 21.05 11.05
CA ARG A 81 -7.89 22.45 11.48
C ARG A 81 -9.21 23.21 11.66
N GLU A 82 -10.17 23.01 10.76
CA GLU A 82 -11.51 23.62 10.87
C GLU A 82 -12.28 23.08 12.09
N ASN A 83 -12.22 21.77 12.34
CA ASN A 83 -12.84 21.16 13.52
C ASN A 83 -12.21 21.68 14.82
N GLU A 84 -10.89 21.79 14.89
CA GLU A 84 -10.19 22.35 16.05
C GLU A 84 -10.60 23.81 16.30
N LYS A 85 -10.67 24.62 15.24
CA LYS A 85 -11.13 26.00 15.33
C LYS A 85 -12.58 26.09 15.85
N LEU A 86 -13.49 25.28 15.30
CA LEU A 86 -14.89 25.26 15.74
C LEU A 86 -15.03 24.79 17.20
N LYS A 87 -14.23 23.81 17.62
CA LYS A 87 -14.18 23.37 19.04
C LYS A 87 -13.71 24.50 19.95
N ALA A 88 -12.65 25.20 19.59
CA ALA A 88 -12.16 26.35 20.36
C ALA A 88 -13.20 27.49 20.44
N GLU A 89 -13.91 27.77 19.34
CA GLU A 89 -15.01 28.75 19.34
C GLU A 89 -16.19 28.32 20.23
N PHE A 90 -16.54 27.03 20.22
CA PHE A 90 -17.59 26.48 21.08
C PHE A 90 -17.21 26.53 22.56
N GLU A 91 -16.00 26.10 22.90
CA GLU A 91 -15.45 26.17 24.26
C GLU A 91 -15.39 27.61 24.77
N GLY A 92 -14.96 28.55 23.93
CA GLY A 92 -14.96 29.98 24.23
C GLY A 92 -16.38 30.53 24.51
N ARG A 93 -17.38 30.13 23.72
CA ARG A 93 -18.78 30.50 23.97
C ARG A 93 -19.30 29.89 25.28
N ALA A 94 -19.02 28.62 25.55
CA ALA A 94 -19.43 27.95 26.77
C ALA A 94 -18.82 28.63 28.02
N LEU A 95 -17.54 29.01 27.98
CA LEU A 95 -16.88 29.73 29.07
C LEU A 95 -17.51 31.12 29.30
N MET A 96 -17.82 31.86 28.23
CA MET A 96 -18.48 33.16 28.33
C MET A 96 -19.90 33.05 28.90
N GLU A 97 -20.64 32.00 28.54
CA GLU A 97 -21.97 31.71 29.08
C GLU A 97 -21.91 31.30 30.57
N GLU A 98 -20.90 30.53 30.97
CA GLU A 98 -20.66 30.20 32.38
C GLU A 98 -20.38 31.46 33.22
N MET A 99 -19.50 32.35 32.75
CA MET A 99 -19.23 33.63 33.43
C MET A 99 -20.50 34.49 33.55
N ARG A 100 -21.34 34.53 32.51
CA ARG A 100 -22.63 35.23 32.55
C ARG A 100 -23.58 34.64 33.59
N ASN A 101 -23.68 33.31 33.68
CA ASN A 101 -24.54 32.64 34.66
C ASN A 101 -24.09 32.88 36.11
N ARG A 102 -22.79 32.83 36.39
CA ARG A 102 -22.27 33.17 37.73
C ARG A 102 -22.60 34.60 38.15
N HIS A 103 -22.63 35.54 37.20
CA HIS A 103 -23.00 36.93 37.46
C HIS A 103 -24.52 37.15 37.52
N SER A 104 -25.33 36.33 36.83
CA SER A 104 -26.79 36.40 36.89
C SER A 104 -27.36 35.79 38.18
N GLU A 105 -26.70 34.76 38.73
CA GLU A 105 -27.01 34.19 40.05
C GLU A 105 -26.65 35.13 41.22
N MET A 106 -25.83 36.15 40.97
CA MET A 106 -25.48 37.20 41.95
C MET A 106 -26.37 38.45 41.87
N ARG A 107 -27.54 38.37 41.20
CA ARG A 107 -28.54 39.44 41.23
C ARG A 107 -29.12 39.50 42.65
N PRO A 108 -29.10 40.65 43.36
CA PRO A 108 -29.80 40.76 44.63
C PRO A 108 -31.28 40.49 44.36
N SER A 109 -31.86 39.49 45.04
CA SER A 109 -33.32 39.37 45.13
C SER A 109 -33.88 40.74 45.50
N PRO A 110 -34.92 41.26 44.82
CA PRO A 110 -35.70 42.34 45.40
C PRO A 110 -36.18 41.81 46.74
N GLN A 111 -35.76 42.44 47.84
CA GLN A 111 -36.13 42.01 49.18
C GLN A 111 -37.66 41.97 49.29
N PRO A 112 -38.28 40.83 49.61
CA PRO A 112 -39.58 40.83 50.22
C PRO A 112 -39.39 41.02 51.72
N ASN A 113 -40.20 41.90 52.29
CA ASN A 113 -40.31 42.11 53.72
C ASN A 113 -40.32 40.80 54.51
N PHE A 114 -39.64 40.85 55.65
CA PHE A 114 -39.63 39.91 56.78
C PHE A 114 -40.85 39.00 56.88
N LEU A 115 -40.62 37.72 57.24
CA LEU A 115 -41.23 37.03 58.39
C LEU A 115 -40.67 35.59 58.55
N MET A 116 -40.11 35.31 59.74
CA MET A 116 -40.13 34.07 60.56
C MET A 116 -40.20 32.66 59.92
N GLY A 117 -39.29 31.76 60.34
CA GLY A 117 -39.66 30.35 60.60
C GLY A 117 -38.67 29.24 60.19
N THR A 118 -38.08 28.59 61.21
CA THR A 118 -37.84 27.13 61.38
C THR A 118 -36.96 26.31 60.41
N THR A 119 -36.12 25.46 61.03
CA THR A 119 -35.17 24.42 60.57
C THR A 119 -35.79 23.27 59.74
N PRO A 120 -35.08 22.15 59.39
CA PRO A 120 -33.69 21.85 58.97
C PRO A 120 -33.66 21.03 57.63
N PHE A 121 -32.50 20.55 57.13
CA PHE A 121 -32.25 19.20 56.54
C PHE A 121 -30.98 19.14 55.63
N HIS A 122 -30.11 18.16 55.91
CA HIS A 122 -29.02 17.61 55.07
C HIS A 122 -29.63 16.48 54.18
N PRO A 123 -29.06 15.97 53.04
CA PRO A 123 -27.71 15.39 53.01
C PRO A 123 -26.94 15.36 51.65
N GLN A 124 -25.72 14.81 51.78
CA GLN A 124 -24.67 14.40 50.84
C GLN A 124 -25.11 13.57 49.61
N SER A 125 -24.32 13.66 48.52
CA SER A 125 -23.97 12.61 47.53
C SER A 125 -23.36 13.30 46.28
N VAL A 126 -22.38 12.82 45.51
CA VAL A 126 -21.64 11.56 45.43
C VAL A 126 -20.34 11.85 44.67
N THR A 127 -19.27 11.19 45.09
CA THR A 127 -17.98 11.13 44.43
C THR A 127 -18.10 10.46 43.06
N GLY A 128 -17.97 11.22 41.98
CA GLY A 128 -17.82 10.69 40.63
C GLY A 128 -16.40 10.20 40.39
N ARG A 129 -16.17 8.89 40.58
CA ARG A 129 -15.02 8.14 40.05
C ARG A 129 -14.87 8.47 38.56
N ARG A 130 -13.77 9.13 38.16
CA ARG A 130 -13.32 9.08 36.77
C ARG A 130 -12.74 7.69 36.53
N GLN A 131 -13.53 6.86 35.89
CA GLN A 131 -13.09 5.59 35.33
C GLN A 131 -11.91 5.85 34.39
N ASN A 132 -10.81 5.15 34.68
CA ASN A 132 -9.69 4.96 33.78
C ASN A 132 -10.26 4.26 32.53
N VAL A 133 -10.39 4.99 31.43
CA VAL A 133 -10.72 4.40 30.12
C VAL A 133 -9.44 3.68 29.69
N LEU A 134 -9.33 2.41 30.07
CA LEU A 134 -8.40 1.51 29.41
C LEU A 134 -8.83 1.47 27.95
N GLU A 135 -7.96 2.00 27.10
CA GLU A 135 -8.05 2.01 25.66
C GLU A 135 -8.10 0.55 25.17
N GLU A 136 -9.31 0.02 24.96
CA GLU A 136 -9.50 -1.27 24.29
C GLU A 136 -9.05 -1.10 22.84
N GLN A 137 -7.76 -1.39 22.59
CA GLN A 137 -7.26 -1.46 21.23
C GLN A 137 -8.07 -2.49 20.44
N PRO A 138 -8.56 -2.14 19.24
CA PRO A 138 -9.36 -3.04 18.43
C PRO A 138 -8.54 -4.29 18.11
N ILE A 139 -9.06 -5.45 18.53
CA ILE A 139 -8.44 -6.73 18.28
C ILE A 139 -8.76 -7.17 16.85
N HIS A 140 -7.75 -7.53 16.08
CA HIS A 140 -7.89 -7.96 14.69
C HIS A 140 -7.83 -9.49 14.56
N TYR A 141 -8.57 -10.06 13.59
CA TYR A 141 -8.67 -11.51 13.40
C TYR A 141 -8.46 -11.92 11.94
N CYS A 142 -7.74 -13.02 11.73
CA CYS A 142 -7.60 -13.64 10.40
C CYS A 142 -8.89 -14.40 10.03
N PRO A 143 -9.52 -14.11 8.87
CA PRO A 143 -10.77 -14.75 8.50
C PRO A 143 -10.62 -16.24 8.14
N LYS A 144 -9.40 -16.71 7.80
CA LYS A 144 -9.15 -18.11 7.41
C LYS A 144 -9.02 -19.04 8.62
N CYS A 145 -8.28 -18.63 9.64
CA CYS A 145 -7.92 -19.48 10.78
C CYS A 145 -8.27 -18.89 12.15
N GLN A 146 -8.89 -17.70 12.19
CA GLN A 146 -9.27 -16.97 13.40
C GLN A 146 -8.10 -16.57 14.31
N TYR A 147 -6.88 -16.52 13.78
CA TYR A 147 -5.73 -16.01 14.51
C TYR A 147 -5.96 -14.56 14.97
N LYS A 148 -5.72 -14.30 16.25
CA LYS A 148 -5.90 -13.01 16.90
C LYS A 148 -4.59 -12.22 16.85
N ALA A 149 -4.61 -11.08 16.18
CA ALA A 149 -3.48 -10.17 16.08
C ALA A 149 -3.70 -8.91 16.93
N PRO A 150 -2.65 -8.41 17.61
CA PRO A 150 -2.72 -7.21 18.44
C PRO A 150 -2.79 -5.91 17.60
N ASP A 151 -2.38 -5.96 16.34
CA ASP A 151 -2.35 -4.83 15.41
C ASP A 151 -2.51 -5.32 13.96
N MET A 152 -2.73 -4.38 13.03
CA MET A 152 -2.96 -4.69 11.61
C MET A 152 -1.72 -5.21 10.88
N ASP A 153 -0.51 -4.79 11.24
CA ASP A 153 0.72 -5.21 10.57
C ASP A 153 0.99 -6.69 10.86
N THR A 154 0.82 -7.08 12.13
CA THR A 154 0.90 -8.48 12.57
C THR A 154 -0.16 -9.35 11.87
N LEU A 155 -1.36 -8.83 11.67
CA LEU A 155 -2.40 -9.54 10.92
C LEU A 155 -2.02 -9.70 9.44
N GLN A 156 -1.49 -8.65 8.81
CA GLN A 156 -1.16 -8.65 7.39
C GLN A 156 -0.04 -9.65 7.05
N ILE A 157 1.00 -9.73 7.89
CA ILE A 157 2.07 -10.75 7.77
C ILE A 157 1.45 -12.14 7.88
N HIS A 158 0.63 -12.38 8.91
CA HIS A 158 -0.01 -13.66 9.13
C HIS A 158 -0.91 -14.07 7.95
N VAL A 159 -1.74 -13.16 7.43
CA VAL A 159 -2.65 -13.43 6.32
C VAL A 159 -1.87 -13.80 5.05
N MET A 160 -0.72 -13.20 4.81
CA MET A 160 0.14 -13.50 3.66
C MET A 160 0.67 -14.94 3.69
N ASP A 161 1.05 -15.44 4.86
CA ASP A 161 1.49 -16.83 5.06
C ASP A 161 0.31 -17.81 5.14
N CYS A 162 -0.80 -17.37 5.75
CA CYS A 162 -1.94 -18.22 6.02
C CYS A 162 -2.77 -18.49 4.77
N ILE A 163 -2.81 -17.59 3.78
CA ILE A 163 -3.60 -17.78 2.55
C ILE A 163 -2.98 -18.81 1.58
N GLN A 164 -1.67 -19.07 1.68
CA GLN A 164 -1.04 -20.21 1.00
C GLN A 164 -1.68 -21.55 1.45
#